data_AF-A0A352Y1W0-F1
#
_entry.id   AF-A0A352Y1W0-F1
#
_cell.length_a   1.000
_cell.length_b   1.000
_cell.length_c   1.000
_cell.angle_alpha   90.00
_cell.angle_beta   90.00
_cell.angle_gamma   90.00
#
_symmetry.space_group_name_H-M   'P 1'
#
loop_
_entity.id
_entity.type
_entity.pdbx_description
1 polymer ?
#
loop_
_entity_poly.entity_id
_entity_poly.type
_entity_poly.pdbx_seq_one_letter_code
_entity_poly.pdbx_strand_id
1 'polypeptide(L)'
;LLHDAIEDQGGEPTRQEIRRRFGNTVVAIVDGCSDADEFPKPPWRERKEAYIDHLRVTTASVRLVAGADKLHNARSVLADYRVVGESLWQRFHGGKEGTLWYYRSAANALAEMGRTPLIAELERVVSEIERLAYGGPL
;
A
#
# COMPACT_ATOMS: atom_id res chain seq x y z
N LEU A 1 -7.99 -5.29 8.03
CA LEU A 1 -8.26 -6.68 8.44
C LEU A 1 -8.38 -7.62 7.24
N LEU A 2 -9.10 -7.30 6.15
CA LEU A 2 -9.26 -8.22 5.00
C LEU A 2 -8.54 -7.82 3.71
N HIS A 3 -7.84 -6.68 3.65
CA HIS A 3 -7.32 -6.13 2.39
C HIS A 3 -6.28 -7.04 1.70
N ASP A 4 -5.52 -7.84 2.46
CA ASP A 4 -4.57 -8.83 1.92
C ASP A 4 -5.10 -10.27 1.94
N ALA A 5 -6.31 -10.52 2.45
CA ALA A 5 -6.77 -11.89 2.73
C ALA A 5 -6.90 -12.75 1.45
N ILE A 6 -7.30 -12.14 0.34
CA ILE A 6 -7.39 -12.84 -0.96
C ILE A 6 -5.98 -13.09 -1.52
N GLU A 7 -5.11 -12.09 -1.43
CA GLU A 7 -3.76 -12.12 -2.01
C GLU A 7 -2.83 -13.09 -1.26
N ASP A 8 -2.92 -13.15 0.07
CA ASP A 8 -1.96 -13.88 0.92
C ASP A 8 -2.52 -15.13 1.59
N GLN A 9 -3.85 -15.26 1.70
CA GLN A 9 -4.47 -16.30 2.55
C GLN A 9 -5.43 -17.25 1.83
N GLY A 10 -5.49 -17.24 0.48
CA GLY A 10 -6.11 -18.38 -0.22
C GLY A 10 -6.88 -18.09 -1.51
N GLY A 11 -6.71 -16.93 -2.15
CA GLY A 11 -7.25 -16.69 -3.49
C GLY A 11 -8.77 -16.78 -3.59
N GLU A 12 -9.28 -17.43 -4.65
CA GLU A 12 -10.72 -17.50 -4.95
C GLU A 12 -11.57 -18.14 -3.83
N PRO A 13 -11.15 -19.24 -3.17
CA PRO A 13 -11.86 -19.74 -1.99
C PRO A 13 -12.07 -18.68 -0.90
N THR A 14 -11.04 -17.89 -0.60
CA THR A 14 -11.14 -16.81 0.39
C THR A 14 -12.04 -15.68 -0.10
N ARG A 15 -12.00 -15.34 -1.39
CA ARG A 15 -12.92 -14.37 -2.02
C ARG A 15 -14.38 -14.80 -1.86
N GLN A 16 -14.69 -16.07 -2.11
CA GLN A 16 -16.04 -16.62 -1.95
C GLN A 16 -16.50 -16.59 -0.50
N GLU A 17 -15.61 -16.88 0.45
CA GLU A 17 -15.95 -16.82 1.87
C GLU A 17 -16.20 -15.39 2.35
N ILE A 18 -15.39 -14.42 1.90
CA ILE A 18 -15.63 -12.99 2.17
C ILE A 18 -16.99 -12.58 1.57
N ARG A 19 -17.29 -13.00 0.34
CA ARG A 19 -18.58 -12.74 -0.31
C ARG A 19 -19.74 -13.28 0.52
N ARG A 20 -19.63 -14.53 0.98
CA ARG A 20 -20.67 -15.21 1.75
C ARG A 20 -20.93 -14.53 3.10
N ARG A 21 -19.88 -14.06 3.77
CA ARG A 21 -19.99 -13.44 5.11
C ARG A 21 -20.33 -11.95 5.09
N PHE A 22 -19.83 -11.21 4.12
CA PHE A 22 -19.82 -9.74 4.14
C PHE A 22 -20.44 -9.09 2.90
N GLY A 23 -20.81 -9.89 1.90
CA GLY A 23 -21.49 -9.43 0.69
C GLY A 23 -20.55 -8.82 -0.37
N ASN A 24 -21.14 -8.49 -1.52
CA ASN A 24 -20.41 -8.04 -2.71
C ASN A 24 -19.67 -6.71 -2.52
N THR A 25 -20.22 -5.81 -1.70
CA THR A 25 -19.58 -4.50 -1.43
C THR A 25 -18.22 -4.66 -0.77
N VAL A 26 -18.10 -5.56 0.21
CA VAL A 26 -16.83 -5.79 0.90
C VAL A 26 -15.83 -6.50 0.00
N VAL A 27 -16.27 -7.47 -0.80
CA VAL A 27 -15.42 -8.13 -1.80
C VAL A 27 -14.85 -7.13 -2.79
N ALA A 28 -15.68 -6.24 -3.35
CA ALA A 28 -15.21 -5.22 -4.29
C ALA A 28 -14.17 -4.27 -3.68
N ILE A 29 -14.28 -3.98 -2.37
CA ILE A 29 -13.28 -3.17 -1.67
C ILE A 29 -11.96 -3.94 -1.51
N VAL A 30 -12.03 -5.20 -1.10
CA VAL A 30 -10.84 -6.05 -0.93
C VAL A 30 -10.13 -6.23 -2.28
N ASP A 31 -10.89 -6.56 -3.32
CA ASP A 31 -10.36 -6.73 -4.68
C ASP A 31 -9.67 -5.47 -5.19
N GLY A 32 -10.25 -4.30 -4.94
CA GLY A 32 -9.64 -3.02 -5.31
C GLY A 32 -8.39 -2.65 -4.50
N CYS A 33 -8.11 -3.35 -3.40
CA CYS A 33 -6.91 -3.12 -2.59
C CYS A 33 -5.73 -4.02 -2.99
N SER A 34 -5.94 -5.10 -3.74
CA SER A 34 -4.91 -6.06 -4.15
C SER A 34 -4.14 -5.61 -5.39
N ASP A 35 -2.84 -5.92 -5.49
CA ASP A 35 -1.99 -5.51 -6.63
C ASP A 35 -1.77 -6.60 -7.69
N ALA A 36 -2.10 -7.87 -7.37
CA ALA A 36 -2.27 -8.95 -8.33
C ALA A 36 -3.05 -10.12 -7.74
N ASP A 37 -3.85 -10.78 -8.58
CA ASP A 37 -4.47 -12.07 -8.33
C ASP A 37 -3.92 -13.20 -9.23
N GLU A 38 -3.00 -12.87 -10.15
CA GLU A 38 -2.31 -13.81 -11.04
C GLU A 38 -1.14 -14.56 -10.38
N PHE A 39 -0.93 -15.83 -10.78
CA PHE A 39 0.17 -16.67 -10.32
C PHE A 39 0.93 -17.36 -11.47
N PRO A 40 2.29 -17.28 -11.51
CA PRO A 40 3.14 -16.51 -10.59
C PRO A 40 2.94 -15.00 -10.74
N LYS A 41 3.14 -14.25 -9.65
CA LYS A 41 2.95 -12.79 -9.67
C LYS A 41 3.84 -12.14 -10.75
N PRO A 42 3.32 -11.20 -11.56
CA PRO A 42 4.13 -10.42 -12.52
C PRO A 42 5.30 -9.70 -11.82
N PRO A 43 6.28 -9.13 -12.54
CA PRO A 43 7.39 -8.39 -11.93
C PRO A 43 6.94 -7.30 -10.94
N TRP A 44 7.64 -7.14 -9.81
CA TRP A 44 7.24 -6.24 -8.72
C TRP A 44 6.98 -4.81 -9.18
N ARG A 45 7.85 -4.26 -10.04
CA ARG A 45 7.73 -2.88 -10.52
C ARG A 45 6.46 -2.66 -11.32
N GLU A 46 6.18 -3.55 -12.27
CA GLU A 46 4.99 -3.49 -13.14
C GLU A 46 3.71 -3.55 -12.32
N ARG A 47 3.64 -4.44 -11.31
CA ARG A 47 2.47 -4.50 -10.40
C ARG A 47 2.28 -3.20 -9.63
N LYS A 48 3.36 -2.60 -9.12
CA LYS A 48 3.27 -1.35 -8.36
C LYS A 48 2.84 -0.18 -9.24
N GLU A 49 3.32 -0.11 -10.49
CA GLU A 49 2.89 0.90 -11.46
C GLU A 49 1.40 0.76 -11.78
N ALA A 50 0.94 -0.45 -12.12
CA ALA A 50 -0.47 -0.71 -12.38
C ALA A 50 -1.36 -0.37 -11.16
N TYR A 51 -0.89 -0.70 -9.95
CA TYR A 51 -1.62 -0.36 -8.73
C TYR A 51 -1.69 1.15 -8.48
N ILE A 52 -0.61 1.90 -8.72
CA ILE A 52 -0.60 3.36 -8.62
C ILE A 52 -1.63 3.97 -9.57
N ASP A 53 -1.71 3.48 -10.81
CA ASP A 53 -2.70 3.94 -11.77
C ASP A 53 -4.13 3.57 -11.35
N HIS A 54 -4.32 2.36 -10.79
CA HIS A 54 -5.60 1.94 -10.24
C HIS A 54 -6.09 2.86 -9.12
N LEU A 55 -5.21 3.31 -8.22
CA LEU A 55 -5.58 4.22 -7.11
C LEU A 55 -6.17 5.55 -7.60
N ARG A 56 -5.84 5.99 -8.82
CA ARG A 56 -6.37 7.23 -9.43
C ARG A 56 -7.80 7.07 -9.94
N VAL A 57 -8.23 5.84 -10.25
CA VAL A 57 -9.54 5.59 -10.87
C VAL A 57 -10.47 4.76 -9.99
N THR A 58 -10.01 4.34 -8.82
CA THR A 58 -10.79 3.51 -7.90
C THR A 58 -11.85 4.29 -7.12
N THR A 59 -12.76 3.55 -6.48
CA THR A 59 -13.87 4.13 -5.72
C THR A 59 -13.41 4.78 -4.41
N ALA A 60 -14.22 5.69 -3.86
CA ALA A 60 -13.90 6.36 -2.59
C ALA A 60 -13.71 5.38 -1.41
N SER A 61 -14.45 4.27 -1.39
CA SER A 61 -14.33 3.23 -0.35
C SER A 61 -13.02 2.46 -0.46
N VAL A 62 -12.63 2.04 -1.67
CA VAL A 62 -11.32 1.42 -1.92
C VAL A 62 -10.21 2.38 -1.54
N ARG A 63 -10.30 3.64 -1.98
CA ARG A 63 -9.31 4.68 -1.66
C ARG A 63 -9.13 4.89 -0.16
N LEU A 64 -10.22 4.87 0.62
CA LEU A 64 -10.16 4.99 2.07
C LEU A 64 -9.39 3.82 2.70
N VAL A 65 -9.70 2.59 2.27
CA VAL A 65 -9.04 1.38 2.79
C VAL A 65 -7.59 1.31 2.36
N ALA A 66 -7.29 1.56 1.09
CA ALA A 66 -5.93 1.61 0.56
C ALA A 66 -5.09 2.69 1.26
N GLY A 67 -5.64 3.89 1.47
CA GLY A 67 -4.96 4.93 2.23
C GLY A 67 -4.68 4.52 3.67
N ALA A 68 -5.65 3.92 4.35
CA ALA A 68 -5.50 3.49 5.74
C ALA A 68 -4.42 2.40 5.88
N ASP A 69 -4.42 1.45 4.96
CA ASP A 69 -3.39 0.41 4.86
C ASP A 69 -2.01 1.03 4.61
N LYS A 70 -1.86 1.88 3.60
CA LYS A 70 -0.56 2.50 3.28
C LYS A 70 -0.03 3.38 4.40
N LEU A 71 -0.91 4.06 5.13
CA LEU A 71 -0.51 4.81 6.33
C LEU A 71 -0.01 3.88 7.44
N HIS A 72 -0.71 2.78 7.71
CA HIS A 72 -0.25 1.80 8.68
C HIS A 72 1.12 1.23 8.29
N ASN A 73 1.27 0.80 7.04
CA ASN A 73 2.51 0.22 6.53
C ASN A 73 3.67 1.23 6.56
N ALA A 74 3.44 2.49 6.16
CA ALA A 74 4.44 3.54 6.23
C ALA A 74 4.88 3.82 7.69
N ARG A 75 3.95 3.83 8.64
CA ARG A 75 4.29 4.00 10.08
C ARG A 75 5.13 2.84 10.60
N SER A 76 4.82 1.61 10.20
CA SER A 76 5.62 0.43 10.55
C SER A 76 7.02 0.51 9.95
N VAL A 77 7.14 0.89 8.67
CA VAL A 77 8.44 1.13 8.01
C VAL A 77 9.24 2.19 8.76
N LEU A 78 8.63 3.32 9.12
CA LEU A 78 9.29 4.40 9.85
C LEU A 78 9.77 3.94 11.23
N ALA A 79 8.94 3.20 11.96
CA ALA A 79 9.29 2.66 13.27
C ALA A 79 10.47 1.68 13.17
N ASP A 80 10.42 0.74 12.22
CA ASP A 80 11.49 -0.22 11.98
C ASP A 80 12.78 0.47 11.54
N TYR A 81 12.69 1.46 10.64
CA TYR A 81 13.87 2.18 10.15
C TYR A 81 14.61 2.89 11.29
N ARG A 82 13.88 3.45 12.26
CA ARG A 82 14.49 4.08 13.45
C ARG A 82 15.24 3.08 14.34
N VAL A 83 14.92 1.78 14.26
CA VAL A 83 15.56 0.73 15.06
C VAL A 83 16.73 0.08 14.30
N VAL A 84 16.52 -0.29 13.04
CA VAL A 84 17.49 -1.12 12.28
C VAL A 84 18.21 -0.37 11.15
N GLY A 85 17.81 0.87 10.86
CA GLY A 85 18.43 1.73 9.84
C GLY A 85 18.41 1.13 8.44
N GLU A 86 19.49 1.36 7.69
CA GLU A 86 19.64 0.93 6.29
C GLU A 86 19.48 -0.57 6.04
N SER A 87 19.69 -1.41 7.06
CA SER A 87 19.47 -2.86 6.94
C SER A 87 18.01 -3.23 6.67
N LEU A 88 17.07 -2.33 6.99
CA LEU A 88 15.64 -2.51 6.72
C LEU A 88 15.37 -2.80 5.23
N TRP A 89 16.07 -2.11 4.33
CA TRP A 89 15.78 -2.15 2.90
C TRP A 89 16.02 -3.52 2.27
N GLN A 90 16.83 -4.38 2.90
CA GLN A 90 17.06 -5.75 2.45
C GLN A 90 15.80 -6.64 2.57
N ARG A 91 14.82 -6.22 3.37
CA ARG A 91 13.53 -6.91 3.52
C ARG A 91 12.54 -6.60 2.38
N PHE A 92 12.84 -5.62 1.52
CA PHE A 92 11.94 -5.16 0.47
C PHE A 92 12.44 -5.54 -0.92
N HIS A 93 11.54 -6.07 -1.75
CA HIS A 93 11.82 -6.41 -3.14
C HIS A 93 12.32 -5.21 -3.97
N GLY A 94 11.81 -4.01 -3.68
CA GLY A 94 12.23 -2.78 -4.36
C GLY A 94 13.50 -2.14 -3.79
N GLY A 95 14.13 -2.73 -2.77
CA GLY A 95 15.21 -2.10 -2.02
C GLY A 95 14.81 -0.72 -1.48
N LYS A 96 15.78 0.14 -1.21
CA LYS A 96 15.55 1.50 -0.70
C LYS A 96 14.79 2.36 -1.71
N GLU A 97 15.38 2.56 -2.88
CA GLU A 97 14.88 3.48 -3.90
C GLU A 97 13.49 3.08 -4.40
N GLY A 98 13.28 1.80 -4.71
CA GLY A 98 11.99 1.31 -5.17
C GLY A 98 10.92 1.44 -4.09
N THR A 99 11.25 1.12 -2.83
CA THR A 99 10.27 1.24 -1.73
C THR A 99 9.86 2.68 -1.50
N LEU A 100 10.82 3.62 -1.47
CA LEU A 100 10.53 5.05 -1.32
C LEU A 100 9.71 5.60 -2.50
N TRP A 101 10.10 5.26 -3.74
CA TRP A 101 9.34 5.61 -4.93
C TRP A 101 7.89 5.12 -4.84
N TYR A 102 7.67 3.88 -4.39
CA TYR A 102 6.34 3.30 -4.31
C TYR A 102 5.46 4.04 -3.30
N TYR A 103 5.95 4.26 -2.08
CA TYR A 103 5.20 4.98 -1.05
C TYR A 103 4.89 6.41 -1.46
N ARG A 104 5.85 7.12 -2.05
CA ARG A 104 5.65 8.48 -2.57
C ARG A 104 4.61 8.52 -3.68
N SER A 105 4.72 7.62 -4.64
CA SER A 105 3.80 7.58 -5.80
C SER A 105 2.38 7.20 -5.37
N ALA A 106 2.24 6.24 -4.47
CA ALA A 106 0.95 5.87 -3.90
C ALA A 106 0.31 7.02 -3.09
N ALA A 107 1.09 7.71 -2.25
CA ALA A 107 0.60 8.87 -1.50
C ALA A 107 0.12 9.98 -2.44
N ASN A 108 0.88 10.28 -3.50
CA ASN A 108 0.51 11.30 -4.49
C ASN A 108 -0.77 10.90 -5.25
N ALA A 109 -0.87 9.66 -5.73
CA ALA A 109 -2.05 9.17 -6.44
C ALA A 109 -3.32 9.25 -5.58
N LEU A 110 -3.22 8.92 -4.29
CA LEU A 110 -4.34 9.06 -3.35
C LEU A 110 -4.70 10.53 -3.10
N ALA A 111 -3.71 11.43 -3.02
CA ALA A 111 -3.91 12.85 -2.75
C ALA A 111 -4.59 13.58 -3.91
N GLU A 112 -4.26 13.24 -5.16
CA GLU A 112 -4.89 13.79 -6.37
C GLU A 112 -6.41 13.58 -6.38
N MET A 113 -6.87 12.47 -5.79
CA MET A 113 -8.27 12.11 -5.76
C MET A 113 -9.05 12.69 -4.57
N GLY A 114 -8.35 13.41 -3.68
CA GLY A 114 -8.94 14.11 -2.54
C GLY A 114 -8.07 14.00 -1.29
N ARG A 115 -7.52 15.14 -0.86
CA ARG A 115 -6.68 15.22 0.34
C ARG A 115 -7.54 15.20 1.61
N THR A 116 -7.61 14.04 2.25
CA THR A 116 -8.23 13.87 3.58
C THR A 116 -7.17 13.97 4.69
N PRO A 117 -7.56 14.13 5.98
CA PRO A 117 -6.60 14.09 7.08
C PRO A 117 -5.76 12.81 7.12
N LEU A 118 -6.34 11.69 6.69
CA LEU A 118 -5.65 10.41 6.58
C LEU A 118 -4.54 10.47 5.51
N ILE A 119 -4.84 10.99 4.32
CA ILE A 119 -3.85 11.11 3.25
C ILE A 119 -2.77 12.14 3.61
N ALA A 120 -3.14 13.25 4.26
CA ALA A 120 -2.18 14.23 4.73
C ALA A 120 -1.20 13.65 5.78
N GLU A 121 -1.69 12.77 6.65
CA GLU A 121 -0.83 12.03 7.59
C GLU A 121 0.07 11.02 6.87
N LEU A 122 -0.43 10.31 5.85
CA LEU A 122 0.39 9.43 5.01
C LEU A 122 1.54 10.22 4.35
N GLU A 123 1.25 11.36 3.72
CA GLU A 123 2.27 12.21 3.11
C GLU A 123 3.35 12.63 4.11
N ARG A 124 2.96 13.01 5.34
CA ARG A 124 3.90 13.39 6.40
C ARG A 124 4.81 12.25 6.81
N VAL A 125 4.24 11.05 6.99
CA VAL A 125 5.03 9.86 7.35
C VAL A 125 6.00 9.49 6.23
N VAL A 126 5.56 9.52 4.96
CA VAL A 126 6.43 9.22 3.81
C VAL A 126 7.57 10.24 3.71
N SER A 127 7.29 11.53 3.86
CA SER A 127 8.34 12.57 3.86
C SER A 127 9.36 12.38 4.99
N GLU A 128 8.93 11.93 6.16
CA GLU A 128 9.82 11.64 7.29
C GLU A 128 10.72 10.42 7.01
N ILE A 129 10.18 9.36 6.40
CA ILE A 129 10.99 8.20 5.98
C ILE A 129 12.04 8.65 4.97
N GLU A 130 11.66 9.40 3.94
CA GLU A 130 12.59 9.93 2.92
C GLU A 130 13.68 10.80 3.56
N ARG A 131 13.32 11.70 4.48
CA ARG A 131 14.27 12.57 5.19
C ARG A 131 15.30 11.73 5.94
N LEU A 132 14.86 10.76 6.73
CA LEU A 132 15.75 9.87 7.49
C LEU A 132 16.59 8.95 6.58
N ALA A 133 16.02 8.51 5.46
CA ALA A 133 16.68 7.65 4.49
C ALA A 133 17.78 8.39 3.71
N TYR A 134 17.59 9.66 3.37
CA TYR A 134 18.57 10.46 2.63
C TYR A 134 19.49 11.31 3.52
N GLY A 135 19.48 11.09 4.84
CA GLY A 135 20.39 11.76 5.78
C GLY A 135 20.05 13.23 6.03
N GLY A 136 18.79 13.63 5.86
CA GLY A 136 18.33 14.98 6.18
C GLY A 136 18.47 15.27 7.68
N PRO A 137 18.87 16.49 8.08
CA PRO A 137 19.05 16.85 9.50
C PRO A 137 17.74 16.69 10.29
N LEU A 138 17.87 16.30 11.57
CA LEU A 138 16.80 16.24 12.58
C LEU A 138 16.18 17.62 12.85
#